data_AF-A0A2V8UGI8-F1
#
_entry.id   AF-A0A2V8UGI8-F1
#
_cell.length_a   1.000
_cell.length_b   1.000
_cell.length_c   1.000
_cell.angle_alpha   90.00
_cell.angle_beta   90.00
_cell.angle_gamma   90.00
#
_symmetry.space_group_name_H-M   'P 1'
#
loop_
_entity.id
_entity.type
_entity.pdbx_description
1 polymer ?
#
loop_
_entity_poly.entity_id
_entity_poly.type
_entity_poly.pdbx_seq_one_letter_code
_entity_poly.pdbx_strand_id
1 'polypeptide(L)'
;MKVAPSEAGLAQDPVLAEFARATLLSGNGTLLLNNTFVEWAAIQAIRRARPAVQAIAFGIRNKIKPFSGLLLYADQDRVNPIPSQMDMLGSYVDLEVFYQYVWQQFEKYPEYRGKTAYLFVGDGLDQMLVIAPPDFLSKLPPAPAPLARINLLMKDWLSLS
;
A
#
# COMPACT_ATOMS: atom_id res chain seq x y z
N MET A 1 7.66 -0.73 -8.84
CA MET A 1 8.02 -2.15 -9.10
C MET A 1 6.78 -2.82 -9.71
N LYS A 2 6.84 -3.24 -10.98
CA LYS A 2 5.80 -4.09 -11.59
C LYS A 2 6.39 -5.49 -11.68
N VAL A 3 5.82 -6.44 -10.96
CA VAL A 3 6.23 -7.85 -11.02
C VAL A 3 5.20 -8.56 -11.90
N ALA A 4 5.64 -9.21 -12.98
CA ALA A 4 4.71 -10.01 -13.77
C ALA A 4 4.25 -11.23 -12.93
N PRO A 5 3.00 -11.71 -13.08
CA PRO A 5 2.51 -12.86 -12.33
C PRO A 5 3.39 -14.11 -12.45
N SER A 6 4.05 -14.28 -13.60
CA SER A 6 5.02 -15.36 -13.88
C SER A 6 6.39 -15.17 -13.22
N GLU A 7 6.74 -13.94 -12.83
CA GLU A 7 8.01 -13.58 -12.18
C GLU A 7 7.91 -13.58 -10.66
N ALA A 8 6.68 -13.59 -10.12
CA ALA A 8 6.45 -13.77 -8.71
C ALA A 8 6.41 -15.28 -8.41
N GLY A 9 7.25 -15.75 -7.48
CA GLY A 9 7.12 -17.11 -6.90
C GLY A 9 5.72 -17.44 -6.35
N LEU A 10 4.84 -16.42 -6.23
CA LEU A 10 3.41 -16.55 -5.96
C LEU A 10 2.67 -17.52 -6.90
N ALA A 11 3.04 -17.59 -8.18
CA ALA A 11 2.33 -18.46 -9.13
C ALA A 11 2.69 -19.95 -8.98
N GLN A 12 3.79 -20.28 -8.30
CA GLN A 12 4.24 -21.65 -8.10
C GLN A 12 3.68 -22.27 -6.83
N ASP A 13 3.29 -21.45 -5.83
CA ASP A 13 2.61 -21.89 -4.62
C ASP A 13 1.08 -21.86 -4.83
N PRO A 14 0.37 -23.00 -4.79
CA PRO A 14 -1.07 -23.06 -5.01
C PRO A 14 -1.89 -22.20 -4.01
N VAL A 15 -1.41 -22.08 -2.77
CA VAL A 15 -2.09 -21.30 -1.72
C VAL A 15 -1.93 -19.82 -1.98
N LEU A 16 -0.74 -19.36 -2.36
CA LEU A 16 -0.50 -17.96 -2.71
C LEU A 16 -1.23 -17.57 -4.01
N ALA A 17 -1.24 -18.46 -5.00
CA ALA A 17 -1.97 -18.27 -6.24
C ALA A 17 -3.48 -18.13 -6.00
N GLU A 18 -4.06 -19.01 -5.17
CA GLU A 18 -5.48 -18.95 -4.81
C GLU A 18 -5.79 -17.71 -3.98
N PHE A 19 -4.93 -17.32 -3.04
CA PHE A 19 -5.10 -16.09 -2.27
C PHE A 19 -5.13 -14.86 -3.19
N ALA A 20 -4.19 -14.76 -4.14
CA ALA A 20 -4.14 -13.67 -5.11
C ALA A 20 -5.39 -13.65 -5.99
N ARG A 21 -5.80 -14.81 -6.53
CA ARG A 21 -7.01 -14.96 -7.35
C ARG A 21 -8.26 -14.55 -6.58
N ALA A 22 -8.46 -15.08 -5.38
CA ALA A 22 -9.61 -14.78 -4.53
C ALA A 22 -9.67 -13.30 -4.16
N THR A 23 -8.52 -12.69 -3.87
CA THR A 23 -8.43 -11.24 -3.57
C THR A 23 -8.80 -10.42 -4.80
N LEU A 24 -8.21 -10.68 -5.97
CA LEU A 24 -8.49 -9.94 -7.20
C LEU A 24 -9.95 -10.06 -7.66
N LEU A 25 -10.58 -11.24 -7.47
CA LEU A 25 -11.96 -11.48 -7.90
C LEU A 25 -13.03 -11.02 -6.90
N SER A 26 -12.69 -10.83 -5.63
CA SER A 26 -13.66 -10.41 -4.59
C SER A 26 -13.78 -8.88 -4.44
N GLY A 27 -12.94 -8.11 -5.14
CA GLY A 27 -12.90 -6.64 -5.08
C GLY A 27 -14.04 -5.95 -5.84
N ASN A 28 -15.29 -6.29 -5.54
CA ASN A 28 -16.45 -5.66 -6.19
C ASN A 28 -16.48 -4.15 -5.86
N GLY A 29 -16.28 -3.31 -6.88
CA GLY A 29 -16.37 -1.84 -6.79
C GLY A 29 -15.06 -1.11 -6.44
N THR A 30 -14.06 -1.77 -5.85
CA THR A 30 -12.75 -1.15 -5.54
C THR A 30 -11.81 -1.08 -6.75
N LEU A 31 -12.07 -1.90 -7.78
CA LEU A 31 -11.31 -1.87 -9.05
C LEU A 31 -11.49 -0.55 -9.84
N LEU A 32 -12.47 0.27 -9.48
CA LEU A 32 -12.72 1.56 -10.14
C LEU A 32 -11.73 2.65 -9.71
N LEU A 33 -11.14 2.55 -8.52
CA LEU A 33 -10.18 3.51 -7.98
C LEU A 33 -8.96 2.78 -7.43
N ASN A 34 -7.82 2.91 -8.13
CA ASN A 34 -6.59 2.16 -7.88
C ASN A 34 -6.19 2.09 -6.39
N ASN A 35 -6.13 3.22 -5.70
CA ASN A 35 -5.70 3.26 -4.30
C ASN A 35 -6.70 2.60 -3.34
N THR A 36 -8.00 2.65 -3.63
CA THR A 36 -9.02 1.94 -2.81
C THR A 36 -8.91 0.43 -2.95
N PHE A 37 -8.51 -0.07 -4.13
CA PHE A 37 -8.19 -1.48 -4.31
C PHE A 37 -6.96 -1.89 -3.49
N VAL A 38 -5.88 -1.08 -3.54
CA VAL A 38 -4.66 -1.33 -2.78
C VAL A 38 -4.96 -1.38 -1.28
N GLU A 39 -5.72 -0.42 -0.77
CA GLU A 39 -6.15 -0.38 0.63
C GLU A 39 -6.95 -1.65 0.98
N TRP A 40 -8.00 -1.96 0.23
CA TRP A 40 -8.84 -3.13 0.48
C TRP A 40 -8.04 -4.43 0.44
N ALA A 41 -7.14 -4.59 -0.54
CA ALA A 41 -6.32 -5.79 -0.70
C ALA A 41 -5.32 -5.94 0.46
N ALA A 42 -4.70 -4.85 0.91
CA ALA A 42 -3.84 -4.86 2.09
C ALA A 42 -4.60 -5.37 3.32
N ILE A 43 -5.85 -4.93 3.49
CA ILE A 43 -6.70 -5.35 4.61
C ILE A 43 -7.12 -6.81 4.50
N GLN A 44 -7.43 -7.30 3.30
CA GLN A 44 -7.68 -8.73 3.12
C GLN A 44 -6.46 -9.56 3.50
N ALA A 45 -5.25 -9.11 3.14
CA ALA A 45 -4.02 -9.77 3.56
C ALA A 45 -3.83 -9.73 5.09
N ILE A 46 -4.05 -8.59 5.74
CA ILE A 46 -3.99 -8.50 7.22
C ILE A 46 -4.99 -9.46 7.88
N ARG A 47 -6.22 -9.53 7.36
CA ARG A 47 -7.30 -10.34 7.94
C ARG A 47 -7.13 -11.84 7.73
N ARG A 48 -6.63 -12.25 6.57
CA ARG A 48 -6.61 -13.66 6.13
C ARG A 48 -5.24 -14.32 6.27
N ALA A 49 -4.17 -13.57 5.98
CA ALA A 49 -2.82 -14.12 5.87
C ALA A 49 -1.91 -13.78 7.04
N ARG A 50 -2.26 -12.78 7.87
CA ARG A 50 -1.46 -12.38 9.05
C ARG A 50 0.03 -12.19 8.72
N PRO A 51 0.39 -11.38 7.71
CA PRO A 51 1.77 -11.31 7.24
C PRO A 51 2.73 -10.81 8.32
N ALA A 52 3.93 -11.37 8.35
CA ALA A 52 5.04 -10.85 9.17
C ALA A 52 5.65 -9.58 8.56
N VAL A 53 5.60 -9.44 7.24
CA VAL A 53 6.05 -8.26 6.49
C VAL A 53 5.01 -7.93 5.42
N GLN A 54 4.59 -6.66 5.35
CA GLN A 54 3.69 -6.18 4.31
C GLN A 54 4.23 -4.88 3.72
N ALA A 55 4.37 -4.86 2.39
CA ALA A 55 4.69 -3.66 1.63
C ALA A 55 3.44 -3.22 0.86
N ILE A 56 3.06 -1.95 1.01
CA ILE A 56 1.87 -1.36 0.38
C ILE A 56 2.34 -0.15 -0.41
N ALA A 57 1.99 -0.10 -1.69
CA ALA A 57 2.35 0.99 -2.58
C ALA A 57 1.08 1.57 -3.21
N PHE A 58 0.75 2.80 -2.84
CA PHE A 58 -0.32 3.56 -3.46
C PHE A 58 0.21 4.30 -4.68
N GLY A 59 -0.61 4.38 -5.73
CA GLY A 59 -0.31 5.16 -6.93
C GLY A 59 -0.80 6.60 -6.82
N ILE A 60 -0.55 7.38 -7.87
CA ILE A 60 -1.14 8.72 -8.01
C ILE A 60 -2.51 8.55 -8.66
N ARG A 61 -3.55 9.11 -8.04
CA ARG A 61 -4.90 9.09 -8.61
C ARG A 61 -5.03 10.08 -9.76
N ASN A 62 -5.95 9.82 -10.67
CA ASN A 62 -6.37 10.81 -11.64
C ASN A 62 -7.39 11.76 -11.00
N LYS A 63 -7.42 13.02 -11.44
CA LYS A 63 -8.51 13.95 -11.11
C LYS A 63 -9.84 13.32 -11.53
N ILE A 64 -10.81 13.37 -10.64
CA ILE A 64 -12.16 12.84 -10.90
C ILE A 64 -12.75 13.62 -12.09
N LYS A 65 -13.08 12.90 -13.17
CA LYS A 65 -13.82 13.49 -14.28
C LYS A 65 -15.26 13.79 -13.82
N PRO A 66 -15.91 14.86 -14.32
CA PRO A 66 -17.26 15.21 -13.93
C PRO A 66 -18.24 14.02 -13.98
N PHE A 67 -19.15 13.95 -13.01
CA PHE A 67 -20.05 12.81 -12.76
C PHE A 67 -20.88 12.37 -13.98
N SER A 68 -21.12 13.26 -14.95
CA SER A 68 -21.81 12.95 -16.21
C SER A 68 -21.11 11.87 -17.05
N GLY A 69 -19.80 11.67 -16.89
CA GLY A 69 -19.02 10.65 -17.61
C GLY A 69 -18.88 9.29 -16.89
N LEU A 70 -19.27 9.19 -15.62
CA LEU A 70 -19.18 7.95 -14.82
C LEU A 70 -20.39 7.02 -15.00
N LEU A 71 -21.53 7.57 -15.45
CA LEU A 71 -22.79 6.84 -15.65
C LEU A 71 -22.81 5.96 -16.90
N LEU A 72 -21.85 6.16 -17.80
CA LEU A 72 -21.64 5.29 -18.94
C LEU A 72 -20.54 4.32 -18.54
N TYR A 73 -20.83 3.02 -18.50
CA TYR A 73 -19.84 1.93 -18.41
C TYR A 73 -18.96 1.87 -19.68
N ALA A 74 -18.45 3.01 -20.11
CA ALA A 74 -17.65 3.21 -21.28
C ALA A 74 -16.25 3.64 -20.85
N ASP A 75 -15.28 3.28 -21.67
CA ASP A 75 -13.88 3.64 -21.47
C ASP A 75 -13.74 5.17 -21.34
N GLN A 76 -13.42 5.65 -20.13
CA GLN A 76 -13.40 7.07 -19.82
C GLN A 76 -12.35 7.84 -20.61
N ASP A 77 -11.32 7.18 -21.13
CA ASP A 77 -10.31 7.81 -21.98
C ASP A 77 -10.78 7.92 -23.43
N ARG A 78 -11.80 7.14 -23.84
CA ARG A 78 -12.46 7.27 -25.14
C ARG A 78 -13.64 8.24 -25.13
N VAL A 79 -14.40 8.32 -24.05
CA VAL A 79 -15.67 9.10 -24.01
C VAL A 79 -15.45 10.55 -23.58
N ASN A 80 -14.43 10.83 -22.75
CA ASN A 80 -14.15 12.21 -22.34
C ASN A 80 -13.00 12.81 -23.16
N PRO A 81 -13.21 13.96 -23.82
CA PRO A 81 -12.16 14.67 -24.56
C PRO A 81 -11.10 15.31 -23.65
N ILE A 82 -11.34 15.32 -22.34
CA ILE A 82 -10.41 15.86 -21.34
C ILE A 82 -9.39 14.76 -20.98
N PRO A 83 -8.08 15.00 -21.21
CA PRO A 83 -7.04 14.07 -20.80
C PRO A 83 -7.09 13.82 -19.30
N SER A 84 -6.90 12.57 -18.90
CA SER A 84 -6.73 12.19 -17.50
C SER A 84 -5.52 12.92 -16.92
N GLN A 85 -5.74 13.80 -15.95
CA GLN A 85 -4.68 14.54 -15.26
C GLN A 85 -4.38 13.86 -13.93
N MET A 86 -3.09 13.65 -13.64
CA MET A 86 -2.64 13.16 -12.35
C MET A 86 -2.92 14.21 -11.26
N ASP A 87 -3.48 13.76 -10.13
CA ASP A 87 -3.77 14.59 -8.96
C ASP A 87 -2.79 14.25 -7.83
N MET A 88 -1.57 14.78 -7.93
CA MET A 88 -0.52 14.50 -6.94
C MET A 88 -0.90 15.04 -5.55
N LEU A 89 -1.38 16.28 -5.46
CA LEU A 89 -1.76 16.88 -4.18
C LEU A 89 -2.93 16.14 -3.53
N GLY A 90 -3.98 15.81 -4.28
CA GLY A 90 -5.08 15.02 -3.75
C GLY A 90 -4.64 13.60 -3.36
N SER A 91 -3.65 13.03 -4.04
CA SER A 91 -3.09 11.73 -3.65
C SER A 91 -2.36 11.79 -2.31
N TYR A 92 -1.64 12.88 -1.99
CA TYR A 92 -1.01 13.04 -0.67
C TYR A 92 -2.05 13.16 0.45
N VAL A 93 -3.14 13.89 0.21
CA VAL A 93 -4.24 14.00 1.19
C VAL A 93 -4.84 12.61 1.47
N ASP A 94 -5.07 11.82 0.43
CA ASP A 94 -5.59 10.46 0.60
C ASP A 94 -4.59 9.54 1.34
N LEU A 95 -3.28 9.70 1.11
CA LEU A 95 -2.24 8.87 1.73
C LEU A 95 -2.31 8.91 3.26
N GLU A 96 -2.55 10.08 3.87
CA GLU A 96 -2.66 10.20 5.32
C GLU A 96 -3.80 9.34 5.87
N VAL A 97 -4.97 9.39 5.21
CA VAL A 97 -6.15 8.60 5.58
C VAL A 97 -5.87 7.11 5.39
N PHE A 98 -5.25 6.71 4.26
CA PHE A 98 -4.90 5.32 4.01
C PHE A 98 -3.89 4.77 5.02
N TYR A 99 -2.87 5.55 5.37
CA TYR A 99 -1.86 5.18 6.36
C TYR A 99 -2.47 4.97 7.73
N GLN A 100 -3.29 5.91 8.18
CA GLN A 100 -4.00 5.79 9.44
C GLN A 100 -4.90 4.56 9.45
N TYR A 101 -5.65 4.32 8.38
CA TYR A 101 -6.59 3.21 8.31
C TYR A 101 -5.88 1.86 8.33
N VAL A 102 -4.84 1.69 7.52
CA VAL A 102 -4.03 0.46 7.47
C VAL A 102 -3.41 0.17 8.83
N TRP A 103 -2.77 1.17 9.46
CA TRP A 103 -2.20 1.04 10.80
C TRP A 103 -3.23 0.53 11.80
N GLN A 104 -4.41 1.16 11.85
CA GLN A 104 -5.48 0.74 12.76
C GLN A 104 -5.99 -0.68 12.48
N GLN A 105 -5.93 -1.17 11.24
CA GLN A 105 -6.30 -2.55 10.95
C GLN A 105 -5.29 -3.55 11.52
N PHE A 106 -3.99 -3.26 11.48
CA PHE A 106 -2.99 -4.09 12.16
C PHE A 106 -3.20 -4.07 13.68
N GLU A 107 -3.40 -2.90 14.26
CA GLU A 107 -3.60 -2.73 15.71
C GLU A 107 -4.86 -3.40 16.26
N LYS A 108 -5.74 -3.96 15.43
CA LYS A 108 -6.83 -4.83 15.90
C LYS A 108 -6.33 -6.16 16.45
N TYR A 109 -5.10 -6.55 16.17
CA TYR A 109 -4.61 -7.90 16.44
C TYR A 109 -3.43 -7.91 17.41
N PRO A 110 -3.49 -8.72 18.49
CA PRO A 110 -2.47 -8.72 19.55
C PRO A 110 -1.04 -9.03 19.08
N GLU A 111 -0.89 -9.80 18.00
CA GLU A 111 0.40 -10.17 17.43
C GLU A 111 1.20 -8.96 16.89
N TYR A 112 0.52 -7.88 16.50
CA TYR A 112 1.15 -6.68 15.93
C TYR A 112 1.36 -5.56 16.96
N ARG A 113 0.47 -5.45 17.95
CA ARG A 113 0.50 -4.39 18.97
C ARG A 113 1.84 -4.34 19.69
N GLY A 114 2.55 -3.22 19.54
CA GLY A 114 3.86 -3.01 20.16
C GLY A 114 4.95 -3.97 19.67
N LYS A 115 4.73 -4.67 18.55
CA LYS A 115 5.66 -5.65 17.96
C LYS A 115 5.87 -5.42 16.45
N THR A 116 5.31 -4.36 15.89
CA THR A 116 5.39 -4.07 14.45
C THR A 116 5.85 -2.65 14.22
N ALA A 117 6.85 -2.49 13.35
CA ALA A 117 7.31 -1.20 12.88
C ALA A 117 6.54 -0.81 11.61
N TYR A 118 5.81 0.30 11.68
CA TYR A 118 5.09 0.92 10.58
C TYR A 118 5.89 2.12 10.06
N LEU A 119 6.29 2.06 8.79
CA LEU A 119 7.05 3.12 8.12
C LEU A 119 6.21 3.67 6.97
N PHE A 120 5.93 4.97 7.03
CA PHE A 120 5.07 5.67 6.08
C PHE A 120 5.88 6.70 5.31
N VAL A 121 6.01 6.49 4.00
CA VAL A 121 6.84 7.30 3.10
C VAL A 121 5.98 7.85 1.96
N GLY A 122 6.20 9.10 1.55
CA GLY A 122 5.66 9.64 0.31
C GLY A 122 6.79 9.89 -0.66
N ASP A 123 6.59 9.56 -1.94
CA ASP A 123 7.51 10.04 -2.98
C ASP A 123 7.56 11.57 -2.95
N GLY A 124 8.73 12.17 -3.16
CA GLY A 124 8.91 13.63 -3.07
C GLY A 124 8.74 14.28 -1.68
N LEU A 125 8.54 13.49 -0.60
CA LEU A 125 8.58 13.98 0.77
C LEU A 125 9.96 13.73 1.40
N ASP A 126 10.53 14.77 2.02
CA ASP A 126 11.80 14.66 2.76
C ASP A 126 11.61 14.10 4.18
N GLN A 127 10.40 13.63 4.50
CA GLN A 127 10.01 13.16 5.82
C GLN A 127 9.33 11.80 5.73
N MET A 128 9.54 10.98 6.76
CA MET A 128 8.91 9.69 6.96
C MET A 128 8.28 9.67 8.35
N LEU A 129 7.05 9.17 8.45
CA LEU A 129 6.42 8.90 9.74
C LEU A 129 6.71 7.47 10.14
N VAL A 130 7.17 7.27 11.38
CA VAL A 130 7.45 5.95 11.94
C VAL A 130 6.65 5.76 13.22
N ILE A 131 5.91 4.65 13.28
CA ILE A 131 5.27 4.16 14.51
C ILE A 131 5.86 2.78 14.75
N ALA A 132 6.61 2.59 15.82
CA ALA A 132 7.31 1.33 16.05
C ALA A 132 7.56 1.08 17.54
N PRO A 133 7.92 -0.16 17.91
CA PRO A 133 8.33 -0.49 19.28
C PRO A 133 9.61 0.26 19.69
N PRO A 134 9.85 0.48 21.00
CA PRO A 134 11.01 1.25 21.48
C PRO A 134 12.37 0.70 21.03
N ASP A 135 12.51 -0.63 20.90
CA ASP A 135 13.75 -1.27 20.43
C ASP A 135 14.04 -0.98 18.94
N PHE A 136 13.00 -0.78 18.12
CA PHE A 136 13.17 -0.31 16.74
C PHE A 136 13.51 1.18 16.72
N LEU A 137 12.76 2.00 17.47
CA LEU A 137 12.92 3.45 17.49
C LEU A 137 14.32 3.86 17.99
N SER A 138 14.85 3.18 19.00
CA SER A 138 16.19 3.44 19.54
C SER A 138 17.34 3.16 18.56
N LYS A 139 17.08 2.36 17.51
CA LYS A 139 18.04 2.03 16.45
C LYS A 139 17.90 2.91 15.21
N LEU A 140 16.90 3.79 15.15
CA LEU A 140 16.74 4.70 14.03
C LEU A 140 17.96 5.63 13.92
N PRO A 141 18.53 5.79 12.71
CA PRO A 141 19.61 6.76 12.52
C PRO A 141 19.08 8.19 12.74
N PRO A 142 19.92 9.11 13.24
CA PRO A 142 19.55 10.51 13.36
C PRO A 142 19.24 11.11 11.97
N ALA A 143 18.27 12.02 11.92
CA ALA A 143 17.93 12.73 10.70
C ALA A 143 18.99 13.81 10.37
N PRO A 144 19.29 14.06 9.08
CA PRO A 144 18.79 13.36 7.91
C PRO A 144 19.47 11.99 7.72
N ALA A 145 18.69 10.98 7.34
CA ALA A 145 19.19 9.61 7.13
C ALA A 145 18.85 9.11 5.72
N PRO A 146 19.81 8.54 4.97
CA PRO A 146 19.53 7.95 3.66
C PRO A 146 18.57 6.75 3.78
N LEU A 147 17.66 6.59 2.81
CA LEU A 147 16.75 5.43 2.74
C LEU A 147 17.49 4.09 2.75
N ALA A 148 18.69 4.02 2.19
CA ALA A 148 19.54 2.84 2.22
C ALA A 148 19.88 2.42 3.67
N ARG A 149 20.10 3.38 4.57
CA ARG A 149 20.38 3.11 5.98
C ARG A 149 19.15 2.58 6.71
N ILE A 150 17.97 3.12 6.39
CA ILE A 150 16.69 2.62 6.91
C ILE A 150 16.42 1.20 6.40
N ASN A 151 16.72 0.92 5.13
CA ASN A 151 16.59 -0.43 4.57
C ASN A 151 17.46 -1.46 5.31
N LEU A 152 18.72 -1.13 5.58
CA LEU A 152 19.62 -1.98 6.35
C LEU A 152 19.12 -2.22 7.77
N LEU A 153 18.61 -1.18 8.45
CA LEU A 153 18.00 -1.31 9.77
C LEU A 153 16.79 -2.25 9.75
N MET A 154 15.90 -2.13 8.75
CA MET A 154 14.74 -3.01 8.63
C MET A 154 15.16 -4.46 8.43
N LYS A 155 16.16 -4.71 7.57
CA LYS A 155 16.69 -6.07 7.34
C LYS A 155 17.27 -6.66 8.62
N ASP A 156 18.12 -5.90 9.33
CA ASP A 156 18.70 -6.30 10.61
C ASP A 156 17.62 -6.64 11.65
N TRP A 157 16.62 -5.75 11.80
CA TRP A 157 15.54 -5.95 12.76
C TRP A 157 14.65 -7.15 12.43
N LEU A 158 14.44 -7.43 11.15
CA LEU A 158 13.72 -8.63 10.67
C LEU A 158 14.60 -9.89 10.62
N SER A 159 15.88 -9.80 11.01
CA SER A 159 16.85 -10.91 10.90
C SER A 159 16.98 -11.45 9.46
N LEU A 160 16.87 -10.58 8.46
CA LEU A 160 17.07 -10.89 7.05
C LEU A 160 18.52 -10.56 6.68
N SER A 161 19.29 -11.58 6.27
CA SER A 161 20.68 -11.46 5.80
C SER A 161 20.81 -10.72 4.48
#